data_AF-A0A1S3N6Q1-F1
#
_entry.id   AF-A0A1S3N6Q1-F1
#
_cell.length_a   1.000
_cell.length_b   1.000
_cell.length_c   1.000
_cell.angle_alpha   90.00
_cell.angle_beta   90.00
_cell.angle_gamma   90.00
#
_symmetry.space_group_name_H-M   'P 1'
#
loop_
_entity.id
_entity.type
_entity.pdbx_description
1 polymer ?
#
loop_
_entity_poly.entity_id
_entity_poly.type
_entity_poly.pdbx_seq_one_letter_code
_entity_poly.pdbx_strand_id
1 'polypeptide(L)'
;MGESKSRLCCFLRDDYGEPRDVLQLEICGDSMQNTVSLILPNGEADLEQFIALLERLVQSNLSIIADRSLELVVQIIRQPLGGGGQRRKLDSLMQSEIINNKRACLINVHNHGNKLCFAIGLAHLLNPGCTDLEALQKARELQNAVGLGMQDAVAFSDIVKFENFLNIKIVVLYHSRANASLLKFQNNPQPHPQILYFYVQNDHYYAVTNIGAFLGAPYVCPACHTGYTRKGGHSCRYNCSVCLDEKCPMQPLNLTPCADCHRTCRSAYCYEKHKIETWHPKACKSVSSCDINRKCPKCQCNYNLKIDNPKPHVCGIIHCPICKGPLKSRDSELVQDVPHECYIQPLAEDEHSEKYVFYDFETNQQSGVHLPIFVSTMTFKGDKWSAEGPNCALLFLKHFRKPQYRNFTFIAHNSRAYDSYLLLNPLIQQGVAPSVIAQGSKILCFVDPAFKQRYIDSLSFLPMRLSQMPEALGFENSLKGWFPHFFTSEENLHYIGSYPRPEMYGCDQMSPKE
;
A
#
# COMPACT_ATOMS: atom_id res chain seq x y z
N MET A 1 -27.89 -3.81 -31.66
CA MET A 1 -26.90 -2.84 -31.10
C MET A 1 -27.23 -2.48 -29.63
N GLY A 2 -27.68 -3.46 -28.85
CA GLY A 2 -28.06 -3.30 -27.43
C GLY A 2 -27.19 -4.12 -26.46
N GLU A 3 -26.50 -5.16 -26.94
CA GLU A 3 -25.70 -6.08 -26.12
C GLU A 3 -24.22 -5.70 -25.97
N SER A 4 -23.73 -4.69 -26.68
CA SER A 4 -22.37 -4.14 -26.45
C SER A 4 -22.34 -3.00 -25.44
N LYS A 5 -23.50 -2.60 -24.89
CA LYS A 5 -23.68 -1.34 -24.14
C LYS A 5 -23.43 -1.44 -22.64
N SER A 6 -23.49 -2.63 -22.05
CA SER A 6 -23.21 -2.88 -20.62
C SER A 6 -21.79 -3.34 -20.33
N ARG A 7 -20.99 -3.66 -21.37
CA ARG A 7 -19.70 -4.33 -21.18
C ARG A 7 -18.58 -3.41 -20.73
N LEU A 8 -18.50 -2.15 -21.15
CA LEU A 8 -17.34 -1.30 -20.83
C LEU A 8 -17.27 -0.91 -19.33
N CYS A 9 -18.40 -0.58 -18.71
CA CYS A 9 -18.45 -0.22 -17.29
C CYS A 9 -18.28 -1.44 -16.37
N CYS A 10 -18.84 -2.60 -16.73
CA CYS A 10 -18.55 -3.84 -16.00
C CYS A 10 -17.08 -4.27 -16.18
N PHE A 11 -16.48 -4.10 -17.36
CA PHE A 11 -15.09 -4.45 -17.63
C PHE A 11 -14.10 -3.60 -16.79
N LEU A 12 -14.34 -2.29 -16.65
CA LEU A 12 -13.50 -1.42 -15.83
C LEU A 12 -13.62 -1.70 -14.32
N ARG A 13 -14.79 -2.14 -13.84
CA ARG A 13 -15.03 -2.48 -12.44
C ARG A 13 -14.56 -3.90 -12.07
N ASP A 14 -14.75 -4.88 -12.96
CA ASP A 14 -14.40 -6.27 -12.69
C ASP A 14 -12.89 -6.56 -12.87
N ASP A 15 -12.19 -5.81 -13.75
CA ASP A 15 -10.76 -6.03 -14.03
C ASP A 15 -9.82 -4.94 -13.47
N TYR A 16 -10.30 -3.72 -13.12
CA TYR A 16 -9.40 -2.57 -12.89
C TYR A 16 -9.62 -1.72 -11.61
N GLY A 17 -10.75 -1.78 -10.91
CA GLY A 17 -10.96 -0.95 -9.70
C GLY A 17 -11.84 -1.58 -8.61
N GLU A 18 -11.49 -1.35 -7.33
CA GLU A 18 -12.36 -1.73 -6.21
C GLU A 18 -13.51 -0.70 -6.03
N PRO A 19 -14.64 -1.04 -5.38
CA PRO A 19 -15.80 -0.13 -5.18
C PRO A 19 -15.50 1.22 -4.47
N ARG A 20 -14.27 1.39 -3.98
CA ARG A 20 -13.76 2.56 -3.24
C ARG A 20 -12.72 3.36 -4.02
N ASP A 21 -12.26 2.86 -5.17
CA ASP A 21 -11.29 3.53 -6.00
C ASP A 21 -11.97 4.65 -6.78
N VAL A 22 -11.28 5.78 -6.91
CA VAL A 22 -11.75 6.90 -7.72
C VAL A 22 -11.22 6.69 -9.14
N LEU A 23 -12.12 6.51 -10.10
CA LEU A 23 -11.77 6.41 -11.51
C LEU A 23 -11.83 7.80 -12.14
N GLN A 24 -10.78 8.20 -12.83
CA GLN A 24 -10.79 9.37 -13.69
C GLN A 24 -10.70 8.89 -15.15
N LEU A 25 -11.71 9.24 -15.93
CA LEU A 25 -11.73 9.04 -17.38
C LEU A 25 -11.28 10.34 -18.04
N GLU A 26 -10.31 10.25 -18.94
CA GLU A 26 -9.82 11.37 -19.73
C GLU A 26 -9.82 10.98 -21.21
N ILE A 27 -10.34 11.86 -22.07
CA ILE A 27 -10.26 11.70 -23.52
C ILE A 27 -9.21 12.67 -24.05
N CYS A 28 -8.22 12.13 -24.75
CA CYS A 28 -7.11 12.87 -25.34
C CYS A 28 -7.09 12.65 -26.87
N GLY A 29 -6.58 13.65 -27.60
CA GLY A 29 -6.32 13.57 -29.04
C GLY A 29 -5.21 14.55 -29.41
N ASP A 30 -4.39 14.21 -30.38
CA ASP A 30 -3.19 14.95 -30.77
C ASP A 30 -3.49 16.38 -31.24
N SER A 31 -4.71 16.63 -31.76
CA SER A 31 -5.15 17.96 -32.21
C SER A 31 -6.15 18.66 -31.30
N MET A 32 -6.41 18.13 -30.09
CA MET A 32 -7.29 18.79 -29.12
C MET A 32 -6.56 19.88 -28.33
N GLN A 33 -7.14 21.08 -28.25
CA GLN A 33 -6.61 22.17 -27.42
C GLN A 33 -6.87 21.96 -25.92
N ASN A 34 -7.97 21.28 -25.58
CA ASN A 34 -8.38 20.99 -24.21
C ASN A 34 -8.76 19.51 -24.08
N THR A 35 -8.17 18.82 -23.09
CA THR A 35 -8.64 17.48 -22.69
C THR A 35 -9.91 17.61 -21.85
N VAL A 36 -10.78 16.62 -21.94
CA VAL A 36 -11.99 16.57 -21.11
C VAL A 36 -11.89 15.36 -20.19
N SER A 37 -12.07 15.62 -18.90
CA SER A 37 -12.04 14.60 -17.86
C SER A 37 -13.35 14.52 -17.08
N LEU A 38 -13.60 13.31 -16.57
CA LEU A 38 -14.70 12.96 -15.67
C LEU A 38 -14.13 12.16 -14.51
N ILE A 39 -14.47 12.56 -13.28
CA ILE A 39 -14.11 11.85 -12.06
C ILE A 39 -15.33 11.08 -11.58
N LEU A 40 -15.16 9.79 -11.30
CA LEU A 40 -16.16 8.85 -10.84
C LEU A 40 -15.80 8.41 -9.41
N PRO A 41 -16.41 9.02 -8.37
CA PRO A 41 -16.02 8.82 -6.97
C PRO A 41 -16.27 7.40 -6.43
N ASN A 42 -17.22 6.66 -7.04
CA ASN A 42 -17.65 5.32 -6.58
C ASN A 42 -17.47 4.23 -7.66
N GLY A 43 -16.74 4.53 -8.73
CA GLY A 43 -16.55 3.63 -9.87
C GLY A 43 -17.81 3.31 -10.68
N GLU A 44 -18.95 3.92 -10.38
CA GLU A 44 -20.18 3.80 -11.16
C GLU A 44 -20.23 4.92 -12.20
N ALA A 45 -19.86 4.57 -13.43
CA ALA A 45 -20.20 5.36 -14.61
C ALA A 45 -21.56 4.91 -15.12
N ASP A 46 -22.51 5.83 -15.19
CA ASP A 46 -23.70 5.63 -16.01
C ASP A 46 -23.42 6.11 -17.45
N LEU A 47 -24.08 5.49 -18.43
CA LEU A 47 -23.98 5.82 -19.85
C LEU A 47 -24.26 7.30 -20.10
N GLU A 48 -25.18 7.90 -19.35
CA GLU A 48 -25.49 9.33 -19.43
C GLU A 48 -24.28 10.21 -19.10
N GLN A 49 -23.45 9.81 -18.14
CA GLN A 49 -22.25 10.57 -17.75
C GLN A 49 -21.15 10.47 -18.80
N PHE A 50 -21.03 9.31 -19.47
CA PHE A 50 -20.10 9.13 -20.58
C PHE A 50 -20.55 9.88 -21.84
N ILE A 51 -21.86 9.90 -22.13
CA ILE A 51 -22.43 10.71 -23.21
C ILE A 51 -22.21 12.20 -22.90
N ALA A 52 -22.45 12.64 -21.67
CA ALA A 52 -22.16 14.02 -21.25
C ALA A 52 -20.68 14.39 -21.39
N LEU A 53 -19.75 13.44 -21.17
CA LEU A 53 -18.32 13.64 -21.40
C LEU A 53 -18.01 13.86 -22.90
N LEU A 54 -18.61 13.06 -23.78
CA LEU A 54 -18.49 13.23 -25.23
C LEU A 54 -19.14 14.53 -25.73
N GLU A 55 -20.29 14.91 -25.19
CA GLU A 55 -20.94 16.18 -25.51
C GLU A 55 -20.10 17.38 -25.08
N ARG A 56 -19.51 17.34 -23.88
CA ARG A 56 -18.57 18.37 -23.41
C ARG A 56 -17.35 18.46 -24.31
N LEU A 57 -16.83 17.32 -24.77
CA LEU A 57 -15.72 17.27 -25.73
C LEU A 57 -16.10 17.93 -27.06
N VAL A 58 -17.29 17.64 -27.59
CA VAL A 58 -17.84 18.27 -28.80
C VAL A 58 -18.06 19.77 -28.64
N GLN A 59 -18.52 20.22 -27.47
CA GLN A 59 -18.73 21.63 -27.18
C GLN A 59 -17.41 22.39 -26.96
N SER A 60 -16.41 21.76 -26.34
CA SER A 60 -15.12 22.41 -26.04
C SER A 60 -14.16 22.43 -27.21
N ASN A 61 -14.34 21.56 -28.20
CA ASN A 61 -13.48 21.44 -29.37
C ASN A 61 -14.32 21.56 -30.65
N LEU A 62 -14.45 22.78 -31.17
CA LEU A 62 -15.23 23.12 -32.38
C LEU A 62 -14.80 22.37 -33.65
N SER A 63 -13.64 21.70 -33.65
CA SER A 63 -13.01 21.06 -34.80
C SER A 63 -12.51 19.64 -34.53
N ILE A 64 -13.31 18.77 -33.90
CA ILE A 64 -12.97 17.33 -33.67
C ILE A 64 -12.77 16.54 -34.98
N ILE A 65 -13.06 17.13 -36.14
CA ILE A 65 -13.09 16.43 -37.44
C ILE A 65 -11.67 16.06 -37.97
N ALA A 66 -10.58 16.34 -37.25
CA ALA A 66 -9.23 16.12 -37.77
C ALA A 66 -8.46 14.89 -37.23
N ASP A 67 -8.79 14.33 -36.05
CA ASP A 67 -8.03 13.21 -35.49
C ASP A 67 -8.56 11.84 -35.91
N ARG A 68 -7.65 10.98 -36.40
CA ARG A 68 -7.95 9.59 -36.76
C ARG A 68 -7.96 8.64 -35.54
N SER A 69 -7.47 9.10 -34.39
CA SER A 69 -7.38 8.33 -33.15
C SER A 69 -7.66 9.22 -31.94
N LEU A 70 -8.60 8.79 -31.11
CA LEU A 70 -8.83 9.33 -29.78
C LEU A 70 -8.33 8.31 -28.77
N GLU A 71 -7.59 8.76 -27.76
CA GLU A 71 -7.14 7.92 -26.66
C GLU A 71 -8.04 8.14 -25.44
N LEU A 72 -8.61 7.04 -24.93
CA LEU A 72 -9.29 7.03 -23.64
C LEU A 72 -8.28 6.60 -22.58
N VAL A 73 -7.85 7.56 -21.76
CA VAL A 73 -6.95 7.32 -20.64
C VAL A 73 -7.80 7.11 -19.39
N VAL A 74 -7.63 5.94 -18.75
CA VAL A 74 -8.27 5.63 -17.46
C VAL A 74 -7.23 5.72 -16.36
N GLN A 75 -7.34 6.73 -15.51
CA GLN A 75 -6.51 6.87 -14.32
C GLN A 75 -7.26 6.35 -13.11
N ILE A 76 -6.65 5.42 -12.39
CA ILE A 76 -7.25 4.77 -11.23
C ILE A 76 -6.53 5.29 -9.99
N ILE A 77 -7.18 6.21 -9.28
CA ILE A 77 -6.67 6.73 -8.02
C ILE A 77 -7.08 5.74 -6.94
N ARG A 78 -6.15 4.84 -6.64
CA ARG A 78 -6.34 3.86 -5.56
C ARG A 78 -6.27 4.56 -4.23
N GLN A 79 -7.31 4.38 -3.42
CA GLN A 79 -7.25 4.85 -2.04
C GLN A 79 -6.15 4.05 -1.29
N PRO A 80 -5.23 4.72 -0.58
CA PRO A 80 -4.15 4.03 0.11
C PRO A 80 -4.72 3.04 1.12
N LEU A 81 -4.41 1.76 0.92
CA LEU A 81 -4.57 0.75 1.97
C LEU A 81 -3.64 1.12 3.12
N GLY A 82 -4.23 1.50 4.25
CA GLY A 82 -3.51 1.84 5.47
C GLY A 82 -2.39 0.85 5.79
N GLY A 83 -1.16 1.37 5.87
CA GLY A 83 0.06 0.64 6.17
C GLY A 83 0.15 0.25 7.64
N GLY A 84 -0.63 -0.76 8.04
CA GLY A 84 -0.34 -1.58 9.20
C GLY A 84 0.23 -2.92 8.73
N GLY A 85 1.37 -3.35 9.27
CA GLY A 85 2.13 -4.55 8.86
C GLY A 85 1.38 -5.88 8.99
N GLN A 86 0.36 -6.09 8.16
CA GLN A 86 -0.28 -7.38 7.91
C GLN A 86 0.17 -7.89 6.55
N ARG A 87 0.38 -9.21 6.45
CA ARG A 87 0.70 -9.86 5.18
C ARG A 87 -0.44 -9.54 4.20
N ARG A 88 -0.13 -8.85 3.10
CA ARG A 88 -1.11 -8.54 2.06
C ARG A 88 -1.70 -9.85 1.55
N LYS A 89 -3.02 -9.99 1.52
CA LYS A 89 -3.64 -11.22 1.04
C LYS A 89 -3.49 -11.33 -0.47
N LEU A 90 -3.48 -12.56 -0.99
CA LEU A 90 -3.40 -12.79 -2.42
C LEU A 90 -4.72 -12.45 -3.12
N ASP A 91 -5.85 -12.68 -2.46
CA ASP A 91 -7.20 -12.38 -2.96
C ASP A 91 -7.50 -10.89 -3.08
N SER A 92 -6.69 -10.03 -2.44
CA SER A 92 -6.79 -8.57 -2.54
C SER A 92 -5.85 -7.96 -3.59
N LEU A 93 -5.24 -8.78 -4.46
CA LEU A 93 -4.31 -8.33 -5.49
C LEU A 93 -4.89 -8.64 -6.87
N MET A 94 -4.77 -7.68 -7.79
CA MET A 94 -5.03 -7.93 -9.20
C MET A 94 -4.01 -8.91 -9.77
N GLN A 95 -4.45 -9.76 -10.71
CA GLN A 95 -3.59 -10.81 -11.27
C GLN A 95 -2.31 -10.24 -11.89
N SER A 96 -2.40 -9.11 -12.59
CA SER A 96 -1.27 -8.37 -13.18
C SER A 96 -0.24 -7.91 -12.14
N GLU A 97 -0.67 -7.76 -10.89
CA GLU A 97 0.14 -7.20 -9.80
C GLU A 97 0.75 -8.26 -8.88
N ILE A 98 0.29 -9.51 -8.97
CA ILE A 98 0.70 -10.59 -8.08
C ILE A 98 2.21 -10.76 -8.12
N ILE A 99 2.79 -10.87 -9.32
CA ILE A 99 4.24 -11.11 -9.48
C ILE A 99 5.06 -9.98 -8.86
N ASN A 100 4.68 -8.72 -9.12
CA ASN A 100 5.40 -7.56 -8.61
C ASN A 100 5.29 -7.43 -7.08
N ASN A 101 4.09 -7.60 -6.52
CA ASN A 101 3.85 -7.44 -5.09
C ASN A 101 4.27 -8.64 -4.24
N LYS A 102 4.39 -9.82 -4.85
CA LYS A 102 4.81 -11.07 -4.19
C LYS A 102 6.22 -11.51 -4.60
N ARG A 103 6.98 -10.67 -5.30
CA ARG A 103 8.33 -10.98 -5.80
C ARG A 103 9.26 -11.55 -4.73
N ALA A 104 9.18 -11.05 -3.49
CA ALA A 104 10.04 -11.51 -2.39
C ALA A 104 9.84 -12.99 -2.00
N CYS A 105 8.68 -13.60 -2.32
CA CYS A 105 8.41 -15.02 -2.07
C CYS A 105 8.34 -15.86 -3.35
N LEU A 106 8.77 -15.31 -4.48
CA LEU A 106 8.77 -15.97 -5.78
C LEU A 106 10.18 -16.00 -6.37
N ILE A 107 10.57 -17.13 -6.95
CA ILE A 107 11.74 -17.21 -7.82
C ILE A 107 11.26 -16.94 -9.24
N ASN A 108 11.69 -15.81 -9.81
CA ASN A 108 11.35 -15.40 -11.17
C ASN A 108 12.50 -15.73 -12.12
N VAL A 109 12.34 -16.80 -12.88
CA VAL A 109 13.36 -17.29 -13.81
C VAL A 109 13.14 -16.66 -15.18
N HIS A 110 14.13 -15.93 -15.70
CA HIS A 110 14.01 -15.33 -17.03
C HIS A 110 14.56 -16.30 -18.07
N ASN A 111 13.69 -17.01 -18.80
CA ASN A 111 14.09 -18.06 -19.74
C ASN A 111 13.45 -17.89 -21.13
N HIS A 112 13.86 -16.85 -21.87
CA HIS A 112 13.30 -16.56 -23.21
C HIS A 112 13.66 -17.61 -24.28
N GLY A 113 14.73 -18.40 -24.10
CA GLY A 113 15.24 -19.34 -25.12
C GLY A 113 14.92 -20.82 -24.89
N ASN A 114 14.21 -21.19 -23.81
CA ASN A 114 13.86 -22.58 -23.50
C ASN A 114 12.60 -22.65 -22.63
N LYS A 115 12.05 -23.85 -22.43
CA LYS A 115 10.83 -24.08 -21.62
C LYS A 115 11.12 -24.69 -20.25
N LEU A 116 12.25 -24.32 -19.64
CA LEU A 116 12.75 -24.88 -18.37
C LEU A 116 12.28 -24.15 -17.09
N CYS A 117 11.37 -23.17 -17.15
CA CYS A 117 11.01 -22.32 -16.00
C CYS A 117 10.59 -23.13 -14.75
N PHE A 118 9.79 -24.19 -14.96
CA PHE A 118 9.42 -25.12 -13.90
C PHE A 118 10.62 -25.85 -13.31
N ALA A 119 11.44 -26.47 -14.16
CA ALA A 119 12.59 -27.27 -13.73
C ALA A 119 13.68 -26.42 -13.04
N ILE A 120 13.88 -25.17 -13.48
CA ILE A 120 14.80 -24.22 -12.82
C ILE A 120 14.25 -23.81 -11.46
N GLY A 121 12.95 -23.46 -11.37
CA GLY A 121 12.30 -23.19 -10.10
C GLY A 121 12.39 -24.37 -9.12
N LEU A 122 12.21 -25.59 -9.63
CA LEU A 122 12.35 -26.83 -8.86
C LEU A 122 13.79 -27.03 -8.37
N ALA A 123 14.79 -26.79 -9.22
CA ALA A 123 16.20 -26.90 -8.85
C ALA A 123 16.57 -25.94 -7.71
N HIS A 124 16.09 -24.69 -7.74
CA HIS A 124 16.30 -23.72 -6.66
C HIS A 124 15.59 -24.13 -5.35
N LEU A 125 14.36 -24.65 -5.42
CA LEU A 125 13.64 -25.10 -4.24
C LEU A 125 14.32 -26.33 -3.57
N LEU A 126 14.90 -27.22 -4.36
CA LEU A 126 15.64 -28.38 -3.86
C LEU A 126 17.05 -28.03 -3.37
N ASN A 127 17.65 -26.97 -3.89
CA ASN A 127 19.01 -26.54 -3.57
C ASN A 127 19.04 -25.06 -3.17
N PRO A 128 18.57 -24.70 -1.96
CA PRO A 128 18.57 -23.31 -1.52
C PRO A 128 19.97 -22.70 -1.57
N GLY A 129 20.12 -21.56 -2.25
CA GLY A 129 21.38 -20.83 -2.37
C GLY A 129 22.25 -21.20 -3.57
N CYS A 130 21.81 -22.12 -4.45
CA CYS A 130 22.50 -22.34 -5.72
C CYS A 130 22.38 -21.11 -6.65
N THR A 131 23.38 -20.95 -7.51
CA THR A 131 23.39 -19.91 -8.54
C THR A 131 22.44 -20.26 -9.70
N ASP A 132 22.01 -19.25 -10.45
CA ASP A 132 21.13 -19.45 -11.62
C ASP A 132 21.74 -20.39 -12.67
N LEU A 133 23.06 -20.37 -12.82
CA LEU A 133 23.78 -21.26 -13.75
C LEU A 133 23.73 -22.72 -13.29
N GLU A 134 23.97 -22.99 -12.00
CA GLU A 134 23.87 -24.32 -11.42
C GLU A 134 22.43 -24.84 -11.46
N ALA A 135 21.46 -23.97 -11.16
CA ALA A 135 20.04 -24.28 -11.24
C ALA A 135 19.64 -24.64 -12.68
N LEU A 136 20.15 -23.92 -13.68
CA LEU A 136 19.91 -24.22 -15.10
C LEU A 136 20.47 -25.58 -15.51
N GLN A 137 21.67 -25.94 -15.05
CA GLN A 137 22.26 -27.24 -15.35
C GLN A 137 21.45 -28.38 -14.74
N LYS A 138 21.13 -28.28 -13.43
CA LYS A 138 20.28 -29.26 -12.73
C LYS A 138 18.88 -29.34 -13.32
N ALA A 139 18.31 -28.22 -13.78
CA ALA A 139 17.01 -28.20 -14.43
C ALA A 139 16.97 -29.03 -15.71
N ARG A 140 18.03 -28.97 -16.53
CA ARG A 140 18.14 -29.78 -17.74
C ARG A 140 18.20 -31.27 -17.40
N GLU A 141 18.97 -31.64 -16.39
CA GLU A 141 19.08 -33.02 -15.91
C GLU A 141 17.73 -33.54 -15.38
N LEU A 142 17.04 -32.75 -14.56
CA LEU A 142 15.72 -33.09 -14.01
C LEU A 142 14.66 -33.27 -15.10
N GLN A 143 14.61 -32.36 -16.08
CA GLN A 143 13.61 -32.42 -17.15
C GLN A 143 13.86 -33.60 -18.09
N ASN A 144 15.13 -33.85 -18.45
CA ASN A 144 15.51 -35.03 -19.24
C ASN A 144 15.22 -36.35 -18.50
N ALA A 145 15.44 -36.40 -17.18
CA ALA A 145 15.20 -37.61 -16.38
C ALA A 145 13.73 -38.06 -16.37
N VAL A 146 12.79 -37.12 -16.56
CA VAL A 146 11.35 -37.43 -16.70
C VAL A 146 10.89 -37.56 -18.16
N GLY A 147 11.83 -37.58 -19.11
CA GLY A 147 11.56 -37.77 -20.54
C GLY A 147 11.04 -36.52 -21.26
N LEU A 148 11.36 -35.33 -20.78
CA LEU A 148 11.03 -34.06 -21.43
C LEU A 148 12.31 -33.36 -21.91
N GLY A 149 12.29 -32.82 -23.13
CA GLY A 149 13.38 -32.02 -23.68
C GLY A 149 13.34 -30.56 -23.24
N MET A 150 14.40 -29.81 -23.55
CA MET A 150 14.55 -28.39 -23.15
C MET A 150 13.51 -27.43 -23.77
N GLN A 151 12.84 -27.86 -24.84
CA GLN A 151 11.81 -27.07 -25.53
C GLN A 151 10.39 -27.54 -25.20
N ASP A 152 10.25 -28.62 -24.43
CA ASP A 152 8.95 -29.14 -24.03
C ASP A 152 8.45 -28.36 -22.82
N ALA A 153 7.29 -27.72 -22.94
CA ALA A 153 6.67 -27.04 -21.81
C ALA A 153 6.06 -28.06 -20.83
N VAL A 154 6.31 -27.88 -19.53
CA VAL A 154 5.78 -28.77 -18.49
C VAL A 154 4.30 -28.52 -18.30
N ALA A 155 3.46 -29.48 -18.68
CA ALA A 155 2.03 -29.45 -18.40
C ALA A 155 1.73 -29.98 -16.98
N PHE A 156 0.51 -29.75 -16.47
CA PHE A 156 0.11 -30.27 -15.16
C PHE A 156 0.17 -31.80 -15.08
N SER A 157 -0.09 -32.51 -16.19
CA SER A 157 0.06 -33.97 -16.27
C SER A 157 1.51 -34.43 -16.09
N ASP A 158 2.48 -33.62 -16.49
CA ASP A 158 3.91 -33.95 -16.38
C ASP A 158 4.43 -33.80 -14.96
N ILE A 159 3.80 -32.97 -14.13
CA ILE A 159 4.18 -32.76 -12.72
C ILE A 159 4.21 -34.08 -11.95
N VAL A 160 3.29 -35.00 -12.27
CA VAL A 160 3.24 -36.34 -11.67
C VAL A 160 4.54 -37.12 -11.88
N LYS A 161 5.21 -36.94 -13.03
CA LYS A 161 6.49 -37.58 -13.32
C LYS A 161 7.59 -37.08 -12.38
N PHE A 162 7.63 -35.77 -12.12
CA PHE A 162 8.58 -35.17 -11.18
C PHE A 162 8.30 -35.56 -9.73
N GLU A 163 7.03 -35.59 -9.32
CA GLU A 163 6.63 -36.05 -7.98
C GLU A 163 7.12 -37.48 -7.71
N ASN A 164 6.91 -38.40 -8.67
CA ASN A 164 7.33 -39.79 -8.56
C ASN A 164 8.85 -39.95 -8.59
N PHE A 165 9.54 -39.21 -9.46
CA PHE A 165 11.00 -39.29 -9.60
C PHE A 165 11.74 -38.83 -8.33
N LEU A 166 11.24 -37.76 -7.69
CA LEU A 166 11.90 -37.15 -6.53
C LEU A 166 11.29 -37.58 -5.19
N ASN A 167 10.19 -38.32 -5.20
CA ASN A 167 9.40 -38.67 -4.03
C ASN A 167 9.02 -37.43 -3.20
N ILE A 168 8.39 -36.45 -3.86
CA ILE A 168 7.91 -35.19 -3.26
C ILE A 168 6.48 -34.89 -3.71
N LYS A 169 5.83 -33.94 -3.05
CA LYS A 169 4.53 -33.39 -3.49
C LYS A 169 4.69 -31.99 -4.06
N ILE A 170 4.08 -31.74 -5.20
CA ILE A 170 4.11 -30.45 -5.88
C ILE A 170 2.69 -29.91 -5.98
N VAL A 171 2.47 -28.69 -5.49
CA VAL A 171 1.18 -28.02 -5.52
C VAL A 171 1.31 -26.77 -6.38
N VAL A 172 0.49 -26.69 -7.43
CA VAL A 172 0.51 -25.55 -8.34
C VAL A 172 -0.73 -24.70 -8.16
N LEU A 173 -0.55 -23.42 -7.87
CA LEU A 173 -1.60 -22.43 -7.75
C LEU A 173 -1.74 -21.67 -9.06
N TYR A 174 -2.97 -21.41 -9.51
CA TYR A 174 -3.24 -20.66 -10.74
C TYR A 174 -4.60 -20.00 -10.68
N HIS A 175 -4.83 -18.96 -11.48
CA HIS A 175 -6.15 -18.34 -11.61
C HIS A 175 -6.90 -18.91 -12.82
N SER A 176 -8.20 -19.18 -12.66
CA SER A 176 -9.05 -19.53 -13.79
C SER A 176 -9.28 -18.30 -14.67
N ARG A 177 -9.26 -18.48 -16.00
CA ARG A 177 -9.58 -17.43 -16.97
C ARG A 177 -11.03 -16.94 -16.86
N ALA A 178 -11.94 -17.73 -16.28
CA ALA A 178 -13.36 -17.42 -16.26
C ALA A 178 -13.79 -16.54 -15.07
N ASN A 179 -13.24 -16.78 -13.87
CA ASN A 179 -13.80 -16.22 -12.62
C ASN A 179 -12.72 -15.58 -11.70
N ALA A 180 -11.49 -15.38 -12.18
CA ALA A 180 -10.36 -14.85 -11.41
C ALA A 180 -10.09 -15.54 -10.05
N SER A 181 -10.68 -16.72 -9.82
CA SER A 181 -10.54 -17.44 -8.56
C SER A 181 -9.23 -18.21 -8.52
N LEU A 182 -8.54 -18.17 -7.37
CA LEU A 182 -7.35 -18.98 -7.14
C LEU A 182 -7.72 -20.46 -7.05
N LEU A 183 -7.31 -21.22 -8.05
CA LEU A 183 -7.39 -22.67 -8.12
C LEU A 183 -6.05 -23.30 -7.75
N LYS A 184 -6.10 -24.62 -7.55
CA LYS A 184 -4.92 -25.42 -7.29
C LYS A 184 -4.97 -26.73 -8.06
N PHE A 185 -3.81 -27.15 -8.54
CA PHE A 185 -3.55 -28.50 -9.02
C PHE A 185 -2.75 -29.26 -7.95
N GLN A 186 -3.18 -30.50 -7.69
CA GLN A 186 -2.45 -31.50 -6.93
C GLN A 186 -2.83 -32.87 -7.50
N ASN A 187 -1.86 -33.77 -7.60
CA ASN A 187 -2.07 -35.10 -8.16
C ASN A 187 -2.96 -35.97 -7.25
N ASN A 188 -2.64 -36.02 -5.95
CA ASN A 188 -3.44 -36.71 -4.95
C ASN A 188 -3.63 -35.84 -3.70
N PRO A 189 -4.69 -36.04 -2.89
CA PRO A 189 -4.96 -35.22 -1.72
C PRO A 189 -4.20 -35.66 -0.46
N GLN A 190 -3.39 -36.72 -0.51
CA GLN A 190 -2.67 -37.19 0.67
C GLN A 190 -1.57 -36.19 1.07
N PRO A 191 -1.36 -35.94 2.37
CA PRO A 191 -0.24 -35.14 2.84
C PRO A 191 1.09 -35.83 2.53
N HIS A 192 2.12 -35.05 2.20
CA HIS A 192 3.49 -35.54 2.05
C HIS A 192 4.40 -34.71 2.97
N PRO A 193 5.46 -35.29 3.56
CA PRO A 193 6.38 -34.54 4.43
C PRO A 193 7.12 -33.41 3.71
N GLN A 194 7.42 -33.58 2.42
CA GLN A 194 8.07 -32.58 1.58
C GLN A 194 7.11 -32.06 0.51
N ILE A 195 6.68 -30.80 0.64
CA ILE A 195 5.73 -30.15 -0.27
C ILE A 195 6.39 -28.91 -0.86
N LEU A 196 6.43 -28.83 -2.19
CA LEU A 196 6.89 -27.67 -2.94
C LEU A 196 5.70 -26.97 -3.60
N TYR A 197 5.76 -25.63 -3.65
CA TYR A 197 4.68 -24.81 -4.16
C TYR A 197 5.14 -24.03 -5.40
N PHE A 198 4.26 -23.97 -6.39
CA PHE A 198 4.43 -23.14 -7.57
C PHE A 198 3.20 -22.28 -7.80
N TYR A 199 3.39 -21.17 -8.49
CA TYR A 199 2.34 -20.33 -9.02
C TYR A 199 2.50 -20.20 -10.54
N VAL A 200 1.41 -20.26 -11.29
CA VAL A 200 1.42 -20.14 -12.75
C VAL A 200 0.65 -18.91 -13.20
N GLN A 201 1.29 -18.13 -14.07
CA GLN A 201 0.69 -16.99 -14.75
C GLN A 201 1.33 -16.83 -16.12
N ASN A 202 0.51 -16.60 -17.16
CA ASN A 202 0.95 -16.42 -18.55
C ASN A 202 1.89 -17.55 -19.04
N ASP A 203 1.49 -18.80 -18.77
CA ASP A 203 2.24 -20.01 -19.12
C ASP A 203 3.68 -20.07 -18.55
N HIS A 204 3.95 -19.31 -17.49
CA HIS A 204 5.21 -19.29 -16.77
C HIS A 204 5.04 -19.78 -15.32
N TYR A 205 5.96 -20.63 -14.87
CA TYR A 205 5.99 -21.15 -13.51
C TYR A 205 6.91 -20.32 -12.62
N TYR A 206 6.37 -19.89 -11.48
CA TYR A 206 7.10 -19.21 -10.42
C TYR A 206 7.19 -20.14 -9.22
N ALA A 207 8.41 -20.52 -8.83
CA ALA A 207 8.61 -21.29 -7.60
C ALA A 207 8.33 -20.41 -6.37
N VAL A 208 7.51 -20.91 -5.45
CA VAL A 208 7.09 -20.17 -4.25
C VAL A 208 7.97 -20.59 -3.07
N THR A 209 8.83 -19.69 -2.60
CA THR A 209 9.76 -19.97 -1.49
C THR A 209 9.08 -19.88 -0.12
N ASN A 210 8.00 -19.10 -0.01
CA ASN A 210 7.24 -18.96 1.23
C ASN A 210 5.74 -18.87 0.94
N ILE A 211 5.05 -20.01 1.08
CA ILE A 211 3.61 -20.12 0.78
C ILE A 211 2.74 -19.24 1.69
N GLY A 212 3.11 -19.08 2.96
CA GLY A 212 2.34 -18.23 3.90
C GLY A 212 2.41 -16.75 3.51
N ALA A 213 3.60 -16.27 3.13
CA ALA A 213 3.78 -14.91 2.60
C ALA A 213 3.06 -14.73 1.25
N PHE A 214 3.11 -15.74 0.38
CA PHE A 214 2.44 -15.73 -0.91
C PHE A 214 0.92 -15.60 -0.77
N LEU A 215 0.28 -16.47 0.02
CA LEU A 215 -1.17 -16.43 0.26
C LEU A 215 -1.61 -15.25 1.14
N GLY A 216 -0.68 -14.68 1.92
CA GLY A 216 -0.99 -13.66 2.92
C GLY A 216 -1.64 -14.23 4.19
N ALA A 217 -1.29 -15.48 4.53
CA ALA A 217 -1.81 -16.18 5.71
C ALA A 217 -0.65 -16.61 6.64
N PRO A 218 -0.82 -16.50 7.97
CA PRO A 218 0.21 -16.92 8.92
C PRO A 218 0.38 -18.45 8.98
N TYR A 219 -0.66 -19.20 8.65
CA TYR A 219 -0.63 -20.66 8.62
C TYR A 219 -1.24 -21.18 7.32
N VAL A 220 -0.72 -22.29 6.81
CA VAL A 220 -1.23 -22.99 5.62
C VAL A 220 -1.37 -24.46 5.96
N CYS A 221 -2.51 -25.06 5.64
CA CYS A 221 -2.72 -26.47 5.92
C CYS A 221 -1.92 -27.32 4.93
N PRO A 222 -1.06 -28.26 5.38
CA PRO A 222 -0.25 -29.07 4.47
C PRO A 222 -1.07 -30.05 3.62
N ALA A 223 -2.32 -30.33 4.00
CA ALA A 223 -3.16 -31.28 3.29
C ALA A 223 -4.11 -30.64 2.27
N CYS A 224 -4.73 -29.52 2.63
CA CYS A 224 -5.68 -28.83 1.74
C CYS A 224 -5.10 -27.55 1.14
N HIS A 225 -3.92 -27.12 1.57
CA HIS A 225 -3.20 -25.94 1.07
C HIS A 225 -3.93 -24.60 1.27
N THR A 226 -4.97 -24.57 2.12
CA THR A 226 -5.72 -23.36 2.46
C THR A 226 -5.00 -22.58 3.56
N GLY A 227 -4.87 -21.26 3.37
CA GLY A 227 -4.37 -20.34 4.38
C GLY A 227 -5.39 -20.04 5.48
N TYR A 228 -4.94 -19.91 6.72
CA TYR A 228 -5.80 -19.59 7.86
C TYR A 228 -5.06 -18.74 8.91
N THR A 229 -5.82 -18.04 9.76
CA THR A 229 -5.29 -16.95 10.61
C THR A 229 -4.92 -17.38 12.03
N ARG A 230 -5.53 -18.45 12.55
CA ARG A 230 -5.36 -18.90 13.94
C ARG A 230 -5.15 -20.41 14.02
N LYS A 231 -4.27 -20.88 14.90
CA LYS A 231 -4.13 -22.32 15.20
C LYS A 231 -5.49 -22.89 15.61
N GLY A 232 -5.88 -24.03 15.05
CA GLY A 232 -7.20 -24.64 15.27
C GLY A 232 -8.36 -23.94 14.55
N GLY A 233 -8.13 -22.84 13.81
CA GLY A 233 -9.13 -22.15 13.01
C GLY A 233 -9.42 -22.81 11.66
N HIS A 234 -8.80 -23.96 11.37
CA HIS A 234 -8.98 -24.71 10.14
C HIS A 234 -9.21 -26.19 10.43
N SER A 235 -10.22 -26.77 9.76
CA SER A 235 -10.54 -28.19 9.83
C SER A 235 -10.73 -28.70 8.40
N CYS A 236 -10.12 -29.84 8.07
CA CYS A 236 -10.32 -30.49 6.78
C CYS A 236 -10.24 -32.01 6.92
N ARG A 237 -10.37 -32.73 5.80
CA ARG A 237 -10.31 -34.20 5.79
C ARG A 237 -9.07 -34.76 6.48
N TYR A 238 -7.94 -34.07 6.41
CA TYR A 238 -6.63 -34.51 6.94
C TYR A 238 -6.07 -33.58 8.03
N ASN A 239 -6.88 -32.67 8.58
CA ASN A 239 -6.45 -31.79 9.66
C ASN A 239 -7.58 -31.65 10.69
N CYS A 240 -7.30 -32.04 11.93
CA CYS A 240 -8.28 -31.92 13.02
C CYS A 240 -8.11 -30.58 13.74
N SER A 241 -9.15 -29.76 13.77
CA SER A 241 -9.14 -28.47 14.49
C SER A 241 -9.23 -28.62 16.03
N VAL A 242 -9.51 -29.82 16.54
CA VAL A 242 -9.79 -30.09 17.96
C VAL A 242 -8.54 -30.54 18.72
N CYS A 243 -7.96 -31.67 18.33
CA CYS A 243 -6.74 -32.20 18.97
C CYS A 243 -5.44 -31.77 18.27
N LEU A 244 -5.52 -31.24 17.04
CA LEU A 244 -4.36 -30.84 16.21
C LEU A 244 -3.36 -31.96 15.90
N ASP A 245 -3.67 -33.22 16.24
CA ASP A 245 -2.80 -34.36 16.02
C ASP A 245 -2.90 -34.88 14.56
N GLU A 246 -1.75 -35.20 13.98
CA GLU A 246 -1.58 -35.66 12.60
C GLU A 246 -2.22 -37.03 12.32
N LYS A 247 -2.31 -37.88 13.34
CA LYS A 247 -2.87 -39.23 13.24
C LYS A 247 -4.38 -39.25 13.42
N CYS A 248 -4.97 -38.20 14.00
CA CYS A 248 -6.42 -38.11 14.24
C CYS A 248 -7.26 -38.32 12.97
N PRO A 249 -6.92 -37.73 11.81
CA PRO A 249 -7.66 -37.95 10.57
C PRO A 249 -7.65 -39.39 10.05
N MET A 250 -6.68 -40.21 10.46
CA MET A 250 -6.56 -41.62 10.09
C MET A 250 -7.42 -42.55 10.96
N GLN A 251 -8.01 -42.01 12.02
CA GLN A 251 -8.85 -42.79 12.93
C GLN A 251 -10.27 -42.95 12.39
N PRO A 252 -10.97 -44.05 12.73
CA PRO A 252 -12.37 -44.21 12.42
C PRO A 252 -13.20 -43.03 12.91
N LEU A 253 -14.11 -42.54 12.06
CA LEU A 253 -14.97 -41.43 12.40
C LEU A 253 -15.96 -41.87 13.49
N ASN A 254 -15.91 -41.19 14.64
CA ASN A 254 -16.87 -41.36 15.72
C ASN A 254 -17.04 -40.00 16.39
N LEU A 255 -18.10 -39.29 16.01
CA LEU A 255 -18.32 -37.91 16.44
C LEU A 255 -18.74 -37.90 17.91
N THR A 256 -17.81 -37.53 18.79
CA THR A 256 -18.04 -37.52 20.24
C THR A 256 -18.04 -36.08 20.77
N PRO A 257 -19.18 -35.55 21.24
CA PRO A 257 -19.21 -34.22 21.86
C PRO A 257 -18.44 -34.23 23.19
N CYS A 258 -17.60 -33.23 23.41
CA CYS A 258 -16.90 -33.05 24.68
C CYS A 258 -17.75 -32.22 25.65
N ALA A 259 -18.01 -32.73 26.85
CA ALA A 259 -18.80 -32.04 27.86
C ALA A 259 -18.09 -30.78 28.41
N ASP A 260 -16.76 -30.76 28.42
CA ASP A 260 -15.96 -29.71 29.07
C ASP A 260 -15.75 -28.48 28.18
N CYS A 261 -15.45 -28.70 26.89
CA CYS A 261 -15.21 -27.62 25.93
C CYS A 261 -16.34 -27.41 24.90
N HIS A 262 -17.35 -28.30 24.90
CA HIS A 262 -18.49 -28.31 23.97
C HIS A 262 -18.13 -28.41 22.48
N ARG A 263 -16.87 -28.77 22.16
CA ARG A 263 -16.46 -29.08 20.79
C ARG A 263 -16.76 -30.54 20.46
N THR A 264 -17.04 -30.82 19.20
CA THR A 264 -17.26 -32.18 18.70
C THR A 264 -15.93 -32.79 18.27
N CYS A 265 -15.49 -33.83 18.98
CA CYS A 265 -14.29 -34.59 18.64
C CYS A 265 -14.57 -35.49 17.43
N ARG A 266 -13.54 -35.72 16.61
CA ARG A 266 -13.67 -36.51 15.37
C ARG A 266 -13.77 -38.02 15.61
N SER A 267 -13.20 -38.50 16.71
CA SER A 267 -13.08 -39.92 17.09
C SER A 267 -12.82 -40.04 18.59
N ALA A 268 -12.91 -41.25 19.14
CA ALA A 268 -12.51 -41.54 20.52
C ALA A 268 -11.03 -41.15 20.78
N TYR A 269 -10.15 -41.44 19.83
CA TYR A 269 -8.76 -40.98 19.86
C TYR A 269 -8.66 -39.44 19.98
N CYS A 270 -9.45 -38.70 19.20
CA CYS A 270 -9.47 -37.24 19.30
C CYS A 270 -9.96 -36.77 20.68
N TYR A 271 -10.95 -37.47 21.25
CA TYR A 271 -11.49 -37.17 22.58
C TYR A 271 -10.42 -37.33 23.66
N GLU A 272 -9.64 -38.40 23.63
CA GLU A 272 -8.54 -38.60 24.58
C GLU A 272 -7.41 -37.61 24.34
N LYS A 273 -6.95 -37.48 23.08
CA LYS A 273 -5.81 -36.63 22.74
C LYS A 273 -6.00 -35.15 23.06
N HIS A 274 -7.17 -34.57 22.79
CA HIS A 274 -7.36 -33.14 23.03
C HIS A 274 -7.40 -32.78 24.53
N LYS A 275 -7.58 -33.77 25.42
CA LYS A 275 -7.52 -33.62 26.89
C LYS A 275 -6.12 -33.81 27.48
N ILE A 276 -5.15 -34.26 26.68
CA ILE A 276 -3.76 -34.39 27.14
C ILE A 276 -3.18 -32.99 27.31
N GLU A 277 -2.59 -32.76 28.48
CA GLU A 277 -1.89 -31.52 28.76
C GLU A 277 -0.54 -31.46 28.04
N THR A 278 -0.23 -30.31 27.48
CA THR A 278 1.07 -30.01 26.88
C THR A 278 1.70 -28.82 27.59
N TRP A 279 3.02 -28.87 27.82
CA TRP A 279 3.75 -27.76 28.43
C TRP A 279 3.77 -26.54 27.49
N HIS A 280 3.36 -25.38 27.98
CA HIS A 280 3.41 -24.11 27.26
C HIS A 280 4.50 -23.19 27.83
N PRO A 281 5.66 -23.03 27.14
CA PRO A 281 6.80 -22.29 27.66
C PRO A 281 6.52 -20.83 28.01
N LYS A 282 5.65 -20.16 27.24
CA LYS A 282 5.34 -18.73 27.46
C LYS A 282 4.49 -18.47 28.70
N ALA A 283 3.65 -19.42 29.07
CA ALA A 283 2.75 -19.32 30.22
C ALA A 283 3.31 -20.09 31.44
N CYS A 284 4.42 -20.81 31.27
CA CYS A 284 5.02 -21.70 32.28
C CYS A 284 4.01 -22.65 32.94
N LYS A 285 3.07 -23.19 32.14
CA LYS A 285 1.98 -24.05 32.60
C LYS A 285 1.69 -25.16 31.58
N SER A 286 1.25 -26.30 32.10
CA SER A 286 0.66 -27.38 31.30
C SER A 286 -0.83 -27.13 31.15
N VAL A 287 -1.33 -27.12 29.92
CA VAL A 287 -2.77 -27.07 29.62
C VAL A 287 -3.08 -27.95 28.42
N SER A 288 -4.31 -28.45 28.34
CA SER A 288 -4.77 -29.24 27.20
C SER A 288 -5.40 -28.36 26.12
N SER A 289 -5.60 -28.92 24.92
CA SER A 289 -6.37 -28.26 23.87
C SER A 289 -7.84 -28.04 24.26
N CYS A 290 -8.37 -28.90 25.14
CA CYS A 290 -9.72 -28.81 25.71
C CYS A 290 -9.89 -27.56 26.58
N ASP A 291 -8.89 -27.23 27.39
CA ASP A 291 -8.94 -26.10 28.32
C ASP A 291 -8.99 -24.76 27.59
N ILE A 292 -8.20 -24.66 26.51
CA ILE A 292 -7.98 -23.41 25.79
C ILE A 292 -8.97 -23.19 24.64
N ASN A 293 -9.44 -24.22 23.94
CA ASN A 293 -10.29 -24.05 22.75
C ASN A 293 -11.72 -24.53 23.06
N ARG A 294 -12.66 -23.59 23.19
CA ARG A 294 -14.04 -23.88 23.60
C ARG A 294 -15.04 -23.46 22.54
N LYS A 295 -16.23 -24.06 22.59
CA LYS A 295 -17.39 -23.67 21.81
C LYS A 295 -18.46 -23.14 22.75
N CYS A 296 -19.04 -21.98 22.44
CA CYS A 296 -20.11 -21.44 23.26
C CYS A 296 -21.41 -22.21 22.98
N PRO A 297 -22.12 -22.75 23.99
CA PRO A 297 -23.39 -23.44 23.77
C PRO A 297 -24.52 -22.50 23.32
N LYS A 298 -24.44 -21.19 23.63
CA LYS A 298 -25.46 -20.19 23.25
C LYS A 298 -25.31 -19.73 21.80
N CYS A 299 -24.16 -19.18 21.42
CA CYS A 299 -23.95 -18.64 20.06
C CYS A 299 -23.25 -19.61 19.09
N GLN A 300 -22.86 -20.80 19.56
CA GLN A 300 -22.16 -21.83 18.77
C GLN A 300 -20.79 -21.40 18.20
N CYS A 301 -20.29 -20.20 18.55
CA CYS A 301 -18.97 -19.73 18.13
C CYS A 301 -17.83 -20.46 18.86
N ASN A 302 -16.76 -20.75 18.13
CA ASN A 302 -15.49 -21.21 18.71
C ASN A 302 -14.68 -20.02 19.24
N TYR A 303 -14.12 -20.13 20.44
CA TYR A 303 -13.29 -19.11 21.05
C TYR A 303 -12.11 -19.73 21.83
N ASN A 304 -11.06 -18.94 22.01
CA ASN A 304 -9.86 -19.37 22.70
C ASN A 304 -9.72 -18.61 24.03
N LEU A 305 -9.51 -19.34 25.12
CA LEU A 305 -9.15 -18.79 26.42
C LEU A 305 -7.64 -18.51 26.46
N LYS A 306 -7.25 -17.36 26.99
CA LYS A 306 -5.85 -17.09 27.32
C LYS A 306 -5.47 -17.91 28.55
N ILE A 307 -4.29 -18.52 28.54
CA ILE A 307 -3.79 -19.37 29.63
C ILE A 307 -3.60 -18.58 30.92
N ASP A 308 -3.03 -17.38 30.84
CA ASP A 308 -2.69 -16.58 32.03
C ASP A 308 -3.85 -15.76 32.59
N ASN A 309 -4.80 -15.37 31.72
CA ASN A 309 -5.94 -14.54 32.10
C ASN A 309 -7.20 -14.99 31.31
N PRO A 310 -7.82 -16.11 31.70
CA PRO A 310 -8.97 -16.66 31.00
C PRO A 310 -10.17 -15.74 31.17
N LYS A 311 -10.55 -15.05 30.08
CA LYS A 311 -11.77 -14.24 30.06
C LYS A 311 -12.94 -15.05 29.47
N PRO A 312 -14.11 -15.06 30.10
CA PRO A 312 -15.27 -15.75 29.54
C PRO A 312 -15.66 -15.14 28.20
N HIS A 313 -16.19 -15.97 27.31
CA HIS A 313 -16.79 -15.50 26.07
C HIS A 313 -18.07 -14.70 26.37
N VAL A 314 -18.21 -13.53 25.74
CA VAL A 314 -19.44 -12.72 25.80
C VAL A 314 -20.13 -12.83 24.45
N CYS A 315 -21.34 -13.39 24.44
CA CYS A 315 -22.15 -13.52 23.23
C CYS A 315 -22.67 -12.15 22.76
N GLY A 316 -22.94 -12.02 21.47
CA GLY A 316 -23.60 -10.83 20.92
C GLY A 316 -22.70 -9.63 20.67
N ILE A 317 -21.45 -9.65 21.14
CA ILE A 317 -20.48 -8.55 20.99
C ILE A 317 -19.38 -8.95 20.01
N ILE A 318 -19.33 -8.28 18.86
CA ILE A 318 -18.14 -8.20 18.01
C ILE A 318 -17.39 -6.89 18.33
N HIS A 319 -16.14 -6.74 17.92
CA HIS A 319 -15.40 -5.49 18.12
C HIS A 319 -15.14 -4.84 16.78
N CYS A 320 -15.29 -3.52 16.71
CA CYS A 320 -14.97 -2.76 15.53
C CYS A 320 -13.50 -2.95 15.16
N PRO A 321 -13.17 -3.32 13.90
CA PRO A 321 -11.77 -3.47 13.49
C PRO A 321 -11.00 -2.14 13.55
N ILE A 322 -11.71 -1.00 13.51
CA ILE A 322 -11.15 0.36 13.56
C ILE A 322 -10.93 0.78 15.02
N CYS A 323 -11.96 1.21 15.75
CA CYS A 323 -11.80 1.79 17.09
C CYS A 323 -11.72 0.75 18.22
N LYS A 324 -11.88 -0.54 17.91
CA LYS A 324 -11.97 -1.64 18.90
C LYS A 324 -13.16 -1.53 19.87
N GLY A 325 -14.07 -0.58 19.67
CA GLY A 325 -15.32 -0.48 20.42
C GLY A 325 -16.22 -1.71 20.19
N PRO A 326 -17.09 -2.05 21.17
CA PRO A 326 -18.04 -3.14 21.03
C PRO A 326 -19.10 -2.79 19.96
N LEU A 327 -19.51 -3.82 19.24
CA LEU A 327 -20.50 -3.82 18.15
C LEU A 327 -21.45 -4.99 18.39
N LYS A 328 -22.72 -4.86 18.00
CA LYS A 328 -23.64 -6.00 17.98
C LYS A 328 -23.29 -6.97 16.84
N SER A 329 -23.34 -8.27 17.11
CA SER A 329 -23.45 -9.27 16.04
C SER A 329 -24.87 -9.23 15.45
N ARG A 330 -25.00 -9.44 14.12
CA ARG A 330 -26.29 -9.48 13.40
C ARG A 330 -27.34 -10.44 13.99
N ASP A 331 -26.91 -11.45 14.75
CA ASP A 331 -27.75 -12.56 15.21
C ASP A 331 -28.18 -12.48 16.69
N SER A 332 -28.10 -11.31 17.34
CA SER A 332 -28.39 -11.16 18.78
C SER A 332 -29.64 -10.31 19.03
N GLU A 333 -30.78 -10.97 19.30
CA GLU A 333 -32.06 -10.33 19.69
C GLU A 333 -32.03 -9.62 21.07
N LEU A 334 -30.96 -9.76 21.86
CA LEU A 334 -30.98 -9.48 23.32
C LEU A 334 -30.14 -8.28 23.82
N VAL A 335 -29.72 -7.33 22.99
CA VAL A 335 -28.98 -6.14 23.50
C VAL A 335 -29.51 -4.87 22.83
N GLN A 336 -29.64 -3.75 23.57
CA GLN A 336 -30.09 -2.43 23.08
C GLN A 336 -29.18 -1.87 21.98
N ASP A 337 -29.78 -1.22 20.97
CA ASP A 337 -29.07 -0.56 19.85
C ASP A 337 -28.16 0.55 20.36
N VAL A 338 -26.86 0.35 20.21
CA VAL A 338 -25.88 1.42 20.32
C VAL A 338 -25.41 1.70 18.89
N PRO A 339 -25.79 2.83 18.27
CA PRO A 339 -25.29 3.20 16.95
C PRO A 339 -23.76 3.36 17.01
N HIS A 340 -23.07 2.74 16.05
CA HIS A 340 -21.61 2.76 15.97
C HIS A 340 -21.16 3.50 14.71
N GLU A 341 -20.78 4.76 14.88
CA GLU A 341 -20.47 5.70 13.79
C GLU A 341 -18.97 5.74 13.45
N CYS A 342 -18.27 4.61 13.56
CA CYS A 342 -16.84 4.54 13.26
C CYS A 342 -16.59 4.33 11.76
N TYR A 343 -16.68 5.42 11.00
CA TYR A 343 -16.51 5.40 9.53
C TYR A 343 -15.08 5.66 9.06
N ILE A 344 -14.22 6.23 9.92
CA ILE A 344 -12.88 6.70 9.54
C ILE A 344 -11.86 6.19 10.57
N GLN A 345 -10.74 5.64 10.08
CA GLN A 345 -9.59 5.34 10.92
C GLN A 345 -8.94 6.64 11.39
N PRO A 346 -8.76 6.87 12.70
CA PRO A 346 -7.87 7.91 13.18
C PRO A 346 -6.48 7.62 12.61
N LEU A 347 -5.85 8.62 11.98
CA LEU A 347 -4.42 8.51 11.67
C LEU A 347 -3.69 8.32 13.00
N ALA A 348 -2.67 7.46 13.00
CA ALA A 348 -1.79 7.37 14.16
C ALA A 348 -1.27 8.78 14.46
N GLU A 349 -1.36 9.21 15.71
CA GLU A 349 -0.72 10.46 16.11
C GLU A 349 0.78 10.31 15.86
N ASP A 350 1.31 11.13 14.96
CA ASP A 350 2.75 11.21 14.77
C ASP A 350 3.38 11.70 16.09
N GLU A 351 4.50 11.08 16.49
CA GLU A 351 5.26 11.55 17.64
C GLU A 351 5.66 13.02 17.43
N HIS A 352 5.53 13.83 18.48
CA HIS A 352 5.93 15.23 18.45
C HIS A 352 7.39 15.35 17.99
N SER A 353 7.65 16.22 17.01
CA SER A 353 8.98 16.47 16.47
C SER A 353 9.38 17.92 16.70
N GLU A 354 10.64 18.16 17.03
CA GLU A 354 11.22 19.51 17.06
C GLU A 354 12.07 19.79 15.81
N LYS A 355 12.04 18.89 14.82
CA LYS A 355 12.92 18.95 13.63
C LYS A 355 12.33 19.84 12.54
N TYR A 356 12.00 21.08 12.91
CA TYR A 356 11.46 22.08 11.99
C TYR A 356 12.45 23.22 11.78
N VAL A 357 12.52 23.70 10.54
CA VAL A 357 13.20 24.94 10.17
C VAL A 357 12.21 25.77 9.36
N PHE A 358 11.92 26.98 9.85
CA PHE A 358 11.13 27.96 9.14
C PHE A 358 12.08 28.81 8.30
N TYR A 359 11.70 29.14 7.07
CA TYR A 359 12.53 29.97 6.20
C TYR A 359 11.69 30.91 5.35
N ASP A 360 12.33 31.97 4.88
CA ASP A 360 11.75 32.98 4.00
C ASP A 360 12.85 33.57 3.12
N PHE A 361 12.52 33.83 1.85
CA PHE A 361 13.43 34.47 0.90
C PHE A 361 12.96 35.87 0.52
N GLU A 362 13.91 36.79 0.45
CA GLU A 362 13.73 38.05 -0.28
C GLU A 362 14.40 37.95 -1.63
N THR A 363 13.80 38.59 -2.64
CA THR A 363 14.31 38.55 -4.01
C THR A 363 14.41 39.94 -4.63
N ASN A 364 15.34 40.07 -5.57
CA ASN A 364 15.37 41.16 -6.54
C ASN A 364 14.52 40.74 -7.75
N GLN A 365 13.62 41.61 -8.18
CA GLN A 365 12.69 41.38 -9.29
C GLN A 365 12.83 42.39 -10.45
N GLN A 366 13.85 43.25 -10.44
CA GLN A 366 14.04 44.31 -11.44
C GLN A 366 14.16 43.78 -12.89
N SER A 367 14.67 42.56 -13.07
CA SER A 367 14.83 41.93 -14.38
C SER A 367 13.57 41.22 -14.89
N GLY A 368 12.48 41.23 -14.11
CA GLY A 368 11.29 40.41 -14.36
C GLY A 368 11.45 38.94 -13.94
N VAL A 369 12.61 38.56 -13.39
CA VAL A 369 12.88 37.25 -12.79
C VAL A 369 13.21 37.43 -11.32
N HIS A 370 12.59 36.62 -10.46
CA HIS A 370 12.88 36.64 -9.02
C HIS A 370 14.24 35.98 -8.74
N LEU A 371 15.22 36.80 -8.36
CA LEU A 371 16.56 36.35 -7.97
C LEU A 371 16.72 36.44 -6.45
N PRO A 372 17.03 35.33 -5.75
CA PRO A 372 17.14 35.33 -4.30
C PRO A 372 18.35 36.15 -3.86
N ILE A 373 18.13 37.13 -2.99
CA ILE A 373 19.17 38.03 -2.48
C ILE A 373 19.35 37.95 -0.96
N PHE A 374 18.37 37.39 -0.26
CA PHE A 374 18.47 37.15 1.17
C PHE A 374 17.62 35.93 1.53
N VAL A 375 18.12 35.15 2.48
CA VAL A 375 17.38 34.07 3.11
C VAL A 375 17.51 34.20 4.61
N SER A 376 16.38 34.10 5.30
CA SER A 376 16.33 34.05 6.76
C SER A 376 15.72 32.73 7.20
N THR A 377 16.25 32.16 8.28
CA THR A 377 15.79 30.89 8.83
C THR A 377 15.71 30.93 10.34
N MET A 378 14.80 30.13 10.89
CA MET A 378 14.64 29.93 12.33
C MET A 378 14.33 28.45 12.61
N THR A 379 15.09 27.80 13.48
CA THR A 379 14.79 26.44 13.93
C THR A 379 13.59 26.46 14.89
N PHE A 380 12.97 25.29 15.13
CA PHE A 380 11.94 25.14 16.17
C PHE A 380 12.42 25.64 17.56
N LYS A 381 13.72 25.55 17.83
CA LYS A 381 14.34 25.98 19.09
C LYS A 381 14.66 27.48 19.14
N GLY A 382 14.42 28.20 18.05
CA GLY A 382 14.67 29.64 17.94
C GLY A 382 16.07 30.01 17.43
N ASP A 383 16.89 29.04 17.00
CA ASP A 383 18.21 29.33 16.42
C ASP A 383 18.02 29.98 15.05
N LYS A 384 18.65 31.14 14.85
CA LYS A 384 18.54 31.90 13.60
C LYS A 384 19.79 31.73 12.75
N TRP A 385 19.59 31.60 11.44
CA TRP A 385 20.66 31.65 10.44
C TRP A 385 20.17 32.38 9.20
N SER A 386 21.03 33.19 8.59
CA SER A 386 20.72 33.94 7.38
C SER A 386 21.91 33.98 6.44
N ALA A 387 21.65 34.27 5.17
CA ALA A 387 22.67 34.56 4.17
C ALA A 387 22.19 35.64 3.20
N GLU A 388 23.10 36.53 2.83
CA GLU A 388 22.89 37.63 1.88
C GLU A 388 23.59 37.34 0.53
N GLY A 389 23.10 37.99 -0.51
CA GLY A 389 23.65 37.97 -1.86
C GLY A 389 22.98 36.95 -2.81
N PRO A 390 23.35 37.00 -4.11
CA PRO A 390 22.70 36.21 -5.18
C PRO A 390 22.87 34.69 -5.02
N ASN A 391 23.83 34.26 -4.19
CA ASN A 391 24.09 32.85 -3.89
C ASN A 391 23.44 32.37 -2.59
N CYS A 392 22.56 33.16 -1.96
CA CYS A 392 21.98 32.84 -0.66
C CYS A 392 21.22 31.49 -0.66
N ALA A 393 20.51 31.15 -1.73
CA ALA A 393 19.85 29.84 -1.89
C ALA A 393 20.85 28.67 -1.90
N LEU A 394 22.00 28.84 -2.55
CA LEU A 394 23.07 27.84 -2.56
C LEU A 394 23.73 27.72 -1.18
N LEU A 395 23.94 28.84 -0.49
CA LEU A 395 24.48 28.87 0.88
C LEU A 395 23.52 28.20 1.87
N PHE A 396 22.22 28.41 1.72
CA PHE A 396 21.19 27.73 2.49
C PHE A 396 21.30 26.20 2.31
N LEU A 397 21.37 25.72 1.08
CA LEU A 397 21.53 24.28 0.81
C LEU A 397 22.83 23.74 1.40
N LYS A 398 23.96 24.45 1.26
CA LYS A 398 25.25 24.05 1.86
C LYS A 398 25.20 24.03 3.39
N HIS A 399 24.44 24.92 4.01
CA HIS A 399 24.30 24.97 5.46
C HIS A 399 23.48 23.78 5.97
N PHE A 400 22.31 23.53 5.36
CA PHE A 400 21.32 22.59 5.87
C PHE A 400 21.42 21.16 5.33
N ARG A 401 22.04 20.92 4.16
CA ARG A 401 22.28 19.56 3.64
C ARG A 401 23.46 18.88 4.35
N LYS A 402 23.32 18.66 5.67
CA LYS A 402 24.31 18.03 6.55
C LYS A 402 23.66 16.94 7.40
N PRO A 403 24.41 15.92 7.87
CA PRO A 403 23.85 14.83 8.69
C PRO A 403 23.08 15.29 9.93
N GLN A 404 23.46 16.41 10.55
CA GLN A 404 22.77 16.97 11.72
C GLN A 404 21.31 17.38 11.46
N TYR A 405 20.98 17.72 10.20
CA TYR A 405 19.64 18.12 9.78
C TYR A 405 18.90 16.99 9.04
N ARG A 406 19.28 15.73 9.26
CA ARG A 406 18.61 14.57 8.64
C ARG A 406 17.19 14.42 9.19
N ASN A 407 16.23 14.17 8.29
CA ASN A 407 14.78 14.10 8.59
C ASN A 407 14.16 15.41 9.09
N PHE A 408 14.79 16.56 8.84
CA PHE A 408 14.19 17.86 9.15
C PHE A 408 13.10 18.23 8.12
N THR A 409 12.12 19.00 8.59
CA THR A 409 11.05 19.57 7.78
C THR A 409 11.21 21.08 7.71
N PHE A 410 11.41 21.57 6.51
CA PHE A 410 11.57 22.98 6.17
C PHE A 410 10.22 23.53 5.76
N ILE A 411 9.82 24.66 6.34
CA ILE A 411 8.50 25.25 6.16
C ILE A 411 8.66 26.71 5.76
N ALA A 412 8.06 27.08 4.63
CA ALA A 412 7.93 28.47 4.19
C ALA A 412 6.47 28.75 3.84
N HIS A 413 6.05 29.99 3.99
CA HIS A 413 4.65 30.38 3.78
C HIS A 413 4.40 30.79 2.33
N ASN A 414 3.46 30.12 1.67
CA ASN A 414 3.20 30.26 0.23
C ASN A 414 4.38 29.83 -0.64
N SER A 415 5.25 28.95 -0.14
CA SER A 415 6.43 28.45 -0.86
C SER A 415 6.07 27.70 -2.13
N ARG A 416 4.84 27.19 -2.23
CA ARG A 416 4.33 26.46 -3.40
C ARG A 416 4.27 27.27 -4.68
N ALA A 417 4.20 28.59 -4.57
CA ALA A 417 4.15 29.50 -5.70
C ALA A 417 5.46 30.29 -5.87
N TYR A 418 6.40 30.15 -4.94
CA TYR A 418 7.54 31.06 -4.83
C TYR A 418 8.84 30.37 -4.39
N ASP A 419 9.08 30.25 -3.08
CA ASP A 419 10.38 29.86 -2.51
C ASP A 419 10.85 28.47 -2.96
N SER A 420 9.92 27.55 -3.21
CA SER A 420 10.26 26.19 -3.64
C SER A 420 11.03 26.18 -4.96
N TYR A 421 10.70 27.07 -5.90
CA TYR A 421 11.41 27.16 -7.18
C TYR A 421 12.84 27.69 -7.01
N LEU A 422 13.05 28.60 -6.05
CA LEU A 422 14.36 29.17 -5.74
C LEU A 422 15.33 28.11 -5.19
N LEU A 423 14.81 27.08 -4.50
CA LEU A 423 15.60 25.97 -3.97
C LEU A 423 15.77 24.81 -4.95
N LEU A 424 14.76 24.51 -5.78
CA LEU A 424 14.82 23.37 -6.71
C LEU A 424 15.86 23.56 -7.81
N ASN A 425 15.99 24.76 -8.38
CA ASN A 425 16.96 25.03 -9.42
C ASN A 425 18.41 24.73 -8.98
N PRO A 426 18.93 25.29 -7.85
CA PRO A 426 20.28 24.97 -7.38
C PRO A 426 20.44 23.51 -6.93
N LEU A 427 19.39 22.85 -6.44
CA LEU A 427 19.42 21.40 -6.14
C LEU A 427 19.68 20.57 -7.40
N ILE A 428 18.94 20.86 -8.48
CA ILE A 428 19.07 20.16 -9.77
C ILE A 428 20.45 20.43 -10.39
N GLN A 429 20.94 21.67 -10.33
CA GLN A 429 22.28 22.03 -10.79
C GLN A 429 23.40 21.30 -10.02
N GLN A 430 23.16 20.91 -8.78
CA GLN A 430 24.06 20.08 -7.98
C GLN A 430 23.93 18.57 -8.25
N GLY A 431 23.10 18.16 -9.23
CA GLY A 431 22.85 16.76 -9.56
C GLY A 431 21.95 16.03 -8.57
N VAL A 432 21.22 16.76 -7.71
CA VAL A 432 20.20 16.18 -6.82
C VAL A 432 18.90 16.08 -7.59
N ALA A 433 18.21 14.94 -7.48
CA ALA A 433 16.87 14.74 -8.01
C ALA A 433 15.86 14.63 -6.85
N PRO A 434 15.19 15.74 -6.45
CA PRO A 434 14.17 15.71 -5.42
C PRO A 434 12.90 14.99 -5.89
N SER A 435 12.19 14.35 -4.96
CA SER A 435 10.82 13.88 -5.20
C SER A 435 9.86 15.05 -4.97
N VAL A 436 8.98 15.35 -5.91
CA VAL A 436 8.10 16.53 -5.88
C VAL A 436 6.63 16.11 -5.84
N ILE A 437 5.84 16.78 -5.01
CA ILE A 437 4.38 16.72 -4.98
C ILE A 437 3.87 18.09 -5.41
N ALA A 438 3.13 18.14 -6.51
CA ALA A 438 2.60 19.37 -7.09
C ALA A 438 1.09 19.31 -7.30
N GLN A 439 0.46 20.48 -7.35
CA GLN A 439 -0.93 20.66 -7.76
C GLN A 439 -0.96 21.67 -8.92
N GLY A 440 -1.18 21.15 -10.12
CA GLY A 440 -0.95 21.93 -11.34
C GLY A 440 0.52 22.37 -11.41
N SER A 441 0.74 23.67 -11.61
CA SER A 441 2.09 24.23 -11.60
C SER A 441 2.68 24.41 -10.20
N LYS A 442 1.89 24.40 -9.12
CA LYS A 442 2.32 24.76 -7.75
C LYS A 442 2.96 23.60 -7.00
N ILE A 443 4.06 23.86 -6.30
CA ILE A 443 4.86 22.83 -5.61
C ILE A 443 4.46 22.73 -4.14
N LEU A 444 3.56 21.81 -3.80
CA LEU A 444 3.08 21.66 -2.43
C LEU A 444 4.18 21.18 -1.48
N CYS A 445 5.02 20.26 -1.96
CA CYS A 445 6.10 19.68 -1.19
C CYS A 445 7.19 19.13 -2.11
N PHE A 446 8.44 19.17 -1.67
CA PHE A 446 9.48 18.33 -2.26
C PHE A 446 10.38 17.71 -1.19
N VAL A 447 11.00 16.59 -1.53
CA VAL A 447 11.84 15.80 -0.63
C VAL A 447 13.23 15.62 -1.21
N ASP A 448 14.24 16.01 -0.45
CA ASP A 448 15.62 15.65 -0.73
C ASP A 448 15.90 14.23 -0.21
N PRO A 449 16.14 13.25 -1.11
CA PRO A 449 16.32 11.86 -0.70
C PRO A 449 17.63 11.62 0.08
N ALA A 450 18.67 12.44 -0.15
CA ALA A 450 19.98 12.23 0.48
C ALA A 450 19.92 12.39 2.01
N PHE A 451 19.24 13.45 2.48
CA PHE A 451 19.08 13.74 3.90
C PHE A 451 17.67 13.48 4.44
N LYS A 452 16.75 12.97 3.60
CA LYS A 452 15.33 12.79 3.92
C LYS A 452 14.68 14.10 4.41
N GLN A 453 15.09 15.23 3.85
CA GLN A 453 14.58 16.54 4.23
C GLN A 453 13.33 16.84 3.42
N ARG A 454 12.28 17.32 4.10
CA ARG A 454 11.00 17.69 3.46
C ARG A 454 10.89 19.19 3.43
N TYR A 455 10.47 19.76 2.31
CA TYR A 455 10.21 21.18 2.13
C TYR A 455 8.73 21.34 1.85
N ILE A 456 8.02 22.07 2.70
CA ILE A 456 6.56 22.08 2.74
C ILE A 456 6.05 23.52 2.71
N ASP A 457 4.98 23.74 1.94
CA ASP A 457 4.21 24.97 1.96
C ASP A 457 3.22 25.02 3.14
N SER A 458 3.37 26.00 4.03
CA SER A 458 2.46 26.15 5.17
C SER A 458 1.05 26.60 4.76
N LEU A 459 0.89 27.23 3.59
CA LEU A 459 -0.42 27.71 3.12
C LEU A 459 -1.40 26.56 2.81
N SER A 460 -0.87 25.34 2.63
CA SER A 460 -1.66 24.12 2.50
C SER A 460 -2.32 23.65 3.81
N PHE A 461 -1.85 24.17 4.96
CA PHE A 461 -2.35 23.84 6.30
C PHE A 461 -3.00 25.05 6.97
N LEU A 462 -2.49 26.24 6.70
CA LEU A 462 -2.97 27.52 7.21
C LEU A 462 -3.39 28.39 6.02
N PRO A 463 -4.61 28.22 5.47
CA PRO A 463 -5.06 28.85 4.22
C PRO A 463 -5.46 30.32 4.44
N MET A 464 -4.55 31.11 5.01
CA MET A 464 -4.71 32.53 5.32
C MET A 464 -3.41 33.27 5.01
N ARG A 465 -3.49 34.61 4.90
CA ARG A 465 -2.28 35.43 4.70
C ARG A 465 -1.42 35.44 5.95
N LEU A 466 -0.10 35.54 5.79
CA LEU A 466 0.84 35.66 6.92
C LEU A 466 0.49 36.82 7.86
N SER A 467 -0.02 37.94 7.34
CA SER A 467 -0.46 39.10 8.13
C SER A 467 -1.67 38.82 9.03
N GLN A 468 -2.49 37.82 8.70
CA GLN A 468 -3.70 37.46 9.46
C GLN A 468 -3.42 36.39 10.53
N MET A 469 -2.27 35.72 10.47
CA MET A 469 -1.94 34.65 11.42
C MET A 469 -1.87 35.11 12.88
N PRO A 470 -1.30 36.29 13.22
CA PRO A 470 -1.26 36.77 14.60
C PRO A 470 -2.65 36.84 15.24
N GLU A 471 -3.59 37.49 14.57
CA GLU A 471 -4.98 37.62 15.03
C GLU A 471 -5.68 36.25 15.10
N ALA A 472 -5.56 35.43 14.04
CA ALA A 472 -6.21 34.13 13.98
C ALA A 472 -5.73 33.14 15.05
N LEU A 473 -4.49 33.29 15.53
CA LEU A 473 -3.87 32.44 16.56
C LEU A 473 -3.88 33.08 17.95
N GLY A 474 -4.47 34.27 18.12
CA GLY A 474 -4.59 34.95 19.41
C GLY A 474 -3.32 35.64 19.91
N PHE A 475 -2.40 36.02 19.02
CA PHE A 475 -1.22 36.82 19.36
C PHE A 475 -1.56 38.32 19.42
N GLU A 476 -1.44 38.92 20.60
CA GLU A 476 -1.88 40.31 20.83
C GLU A 476 -0.88 41.39 20.36
N ASN A 477 0.40 41.04 20.15
CA ASN A 477 1.49 42.01 19.93
C ASN A 477 2.43 41.65 18.76
N SER A 478 1.93 41.02 17.71
CA SER A 478 2.74 40.68 16.53
C SER A 478 2.11 41.25 15.27
N LEU A 479 2.70 42.32 14.74
CA LEU A 479 2.31 42.92 13.47
C LEU A 479 3.33 42.53 12.40
N LYS A 480 2.84 42.09 11.24
CA LYS A 480 3.71 41.86 10.07
C LYS A 480 4.20 43.22 9.55
N GLY A 481 5.50 43.36 9.37
CA GLY A 481 6.10 44.52 8.72
C GLY A 481 5.96 44.50 7.19
N TRP A 482 6.28 45.62 6.55
CA TRP A 482 6.27 45.77 5.10
C TRP A 482 7.69 45.82 4.54
N PHE A 483 7.95 45.05 3.49
CA PHE A 483 9.26 45.01 2.81
C PHE A 483 9.17 45.74 1.45
N PRO A 484 10.14 46.60 1.10
CA PRO A 484 10.08 47.38 -0.13
C PRO A 484 10.54 46.56 -1.34
N HIS A 485 9.70 45.62 -1.79
CA HIS A 485 10.03 44.63 -2.81
C HIS A 485 10.57 45.22 -4.14
N PHE A 486 10.16 46.44 -4.52
CA PHE A 486 10.63 47.11 -5.74
C PHE A 486 11.87 47.99 -5.52
N PHE A 487 12.25 48.26 -4.27
CA PHE A 487 13.49 49.00 -3.95
C PHE A 487 14.72 48.09 -3.93
N THR A 488 14.50 46.78 -3.78
CA THR A 488 15.53 45.76 -3.68
C THR A 488 16.39 45.68 -4.94
N SER A 489 17.68 46.01 -4.81
CA SER A 489 18.72 45.90 -5.83
C SER A 489 20.06 45.56 -5.19
N GLU A 490 21.04 45.08 -5.98
CA GLU A 490 22.40 44.84 -5.45
C GLU A 490 23.02 46.10 -4.84
N GLU A 491 22.75 47.27 -5.42
CA GLU A 491 23.23 48.58 -4.94
C GLU A 491 22.56 48.98 -3.60
N ASN A 492 21.31 48.59 -3.39
CA ASN A 492 20.51 48.98 -2.23
C ASN A 492 20.53 47.98 -1.07
N LEU A 493 21.23 46.84 -1.19
CA LEU A 493 21.31 45.82 -0.11
C LEU A 493 21.84 46.39 1.22
N HIS A 494 22.75 47.36 1.13
CA HIS A 494 23.35 48.03 2.29
C HIS A 494 22.91 49.50 2.40
N TYR A 495 21.74 49.83 1.84
CA TYR A 495 21.20 51.18 1.88
C TYR A 495 20.92 51.64 3.32
N ILE A 496 21.53 52.75 3.72
CA ILE A 496 21.27 53.44 4.98
C ILE A 496 20.76 54.84 4.63
N GLY A 497 19.48 55.09 4.88
CA GLY A 497 18.85 56.37 4.55
C GLY A 497 17.36 56.40 4.86
N SER A 498 16.66 57.37 4.28
CA SER A 498 15.21 57.55 4.45
C SER A 498 14.42 56.37 3.87
N TYR A 499 13.23 56.10 4.41
CA TYR A 499 12.37 55.06 3.88
C TYR A 499 12.04 55.27 2.38
N PRO A 500 12.03 54.19 1.57
CA PRO A 500 11.54 54.23 0.20
C PRO A 500 10.12 54.78 0.11
N ARG A 501 9.74 55.29 -1.06
CA ARG A 501 8.37 55.77 -1.29
C ARG A 501 7.37 54.59 -1.25
N PRO A 502 6.09 54.81 -0.89
CA PRO A 502 5.09 53.75 -0.77
C PRO A 502 4.97 52.84 -2.00
N GLU A 503 5.15 53.39 -3.21
CA GLU A 503 5.08 52.61 -4.46
C GLU A 503 6.14 51.49 -4.49
N MET A 504 7.26 51.68 -3.80
CA MET A 504 8.34 50.69 -3.72
C MET A 504 7.97 49.47 -2.88
N TYR A 505 6.90 49.54 -2.09
CA TYR A 505 6.35 48.44 -1.31
C TYR A 505 5.28 47.66 -2.06
N GLY A 506 4.80 48.17 -3.21
CA GLY A 506 3.74 47.53 -3.98
C GLY A 506 2.33 47.78 -3.44
N CYS A 507 2.10 48.95 -2.84
CA CYS A 507 0.80 49.35 -2.29
C CYS A 507 -0.37 49.16 -3.27
N ASP A 508 -0.14 49.31 -4.57
CA ASP A 508 -1.16 49.12 -5.62
C ASP A 508 -1.71 47.69 -5.71
N GLN A 509 -0.97 46.70 -5.19
CA GLN A 509 -1.37 45.29 -5.17
C GLN A 509 -1.86 44.83 -3.79
N MET A 510 -1.88 45.72 -2.80
CA MET A 510 -2.36 45.44 -1.44
C MET A 510 -3.88 45.65 -1.33
N SER A 511 -4.52 45.00 -0.35
CA SER A 511 -5.95 45.24 -0.11
C SER A 511 -6.17 46.56 0.63
N PRO A 512 -7.33 47.24 0.53
CA PRO A 512 -7.54 48.56 1.14
C PRO A 512 -7.40 48.63 2.68
N LYS A 513 -7.34 47.49 3.37
CA LYS A 513 -7.13 47.38 4.83
C LYS A 513 -5.65 47.30 5.21
N GLU A 514 -4.79 47.00 4.24
CA GLU A 514 -3.34 46.88 4.34
C GLU A 514 -2.69 48.17 3.82
#